data_AF-A0ABD0PFZ7-F1
#
_entry.id   AF-A0ABD0PFZ7-F1
#
_cell.length_a   1.000
_cell.length_b   1.000
_cell.length_c   1.000
_cell.angle_alpha   90.00
_cell.angle_beta   90.00
_cell.angle_gamma   90.00
#
_symmetry.space_group_name_H-M   'P 1'
#
loop_
_entity.id
_entity.type
_entity.pdbx_description
1 polymer ?
#
loop_
_entity_poly.entity_id
_entity_poly.type
_entity_poly.pdbx_seq_one_letter_code
_entity_poly.pdbx_strand_id
1 'polypeptide(L)' 'MDPFVPFSSPEFFLLLLLEQGDQSLEDHTRLFLVLANHTSYPDDALCSFYEMSLNTTCRVP' A
#
# COMPACT_ATOMS: atom_id res chain seq x y z
N MET A 1 3.90 12.57 26.60
CA MET A 1 3.11 11.49 25.98
C MET A 1 2.22 12.16 24.96
N ASP A 2 2.64 12.14 23.71
CA ASP A 2 1.82 12.66 22.60
C ASP A 2 0.60 11.75 22.40
N PRO A 3 -0.59 12.31 22.18
CA PRO A 3 -1.75 11.52 21.83
C PRO A 3 -1.54 10.98 20.42
N PHE A 4 -1.45 9.65 20.31
CA PHE A 4 -1.46 8.93 19.05
C PHE A 4 -2.73 9.33 18.28
N VAL A 5 -2.59 10.18 17.27
CA VAL A 5 -3.66 10.46 16.31
C VAL A 5 -3.36 9.64 15.06
N PRO A 6 -3.86 8.39 14.94
CA PRO A 6 -3.50 7.51 13.84
C PRO A 6 -4.10 7.94 12.48
N PHE A 7 -4.75 9.10 12.41
CA PHE A 7 -5.55 9.52 11.25
C PHE A 7 -4.97 10.70 10.44
N SER A 8 -3.80 11.24 10.81
CA SER A 8 -3.25 12.45 10.17
C SER A 8 -2.11 12.23 9.18
N SER A 9 -1.65 10.98 8.98
CA SER A 9 -0.56 10.73 8.03
C SER A 9 -1.10 10.59 6.61
N PRO A 10 -0.62 11.38 5.63
CA PRO A 10 -1.09 11.30 4.25
C PRO A 10 -0.82 9.92 3.62
N GLU A 11 0.15 9.16 4.15
CA GLU A 11 0.51 7.82 3.68
C GLU A 11 -0.66 6.81 3.77
N PHE A 12 -1.58 7.00 4.73
CA PHE A 12 -2.77 6.16 4.87
C PHE A 12 -3.67 6.23 3.63
N PHE A 13 -3.85 7.43 3.07
CA PHE A 13 -4.66 7.62 1.86
C PHE A 13 -3.90 7.17 0.60
N LEU A 14 -2.57 7.24 0.62
CA LEU A 14 -1.74 6.84 -0.51
C LEU A 14 -1.79 5.33 -0.75
N LEU A 15 -1.81 4.49 0.29
CA LEU A 15 -1.98 3.03 0.12
C LEU A 15 -3.33 2.65 -0.49
N LEU A 16 -4.41 3.33 -0.08
CA LEU A 16 -5.76 3.06 -0.59
C LEU A 16 -5.95 3.47 -2.06
N LEU A 17 -5.17 4.45 -2.52
CA LEU A 17 -5.23 4.97 -3.89
C LEU A 17 -4.10 4.44 -4.78
N LEU A 18 -3.24 3.57 -4.24
CA LEU A 18 -2.11 3.03 -4.99
C LEU A 18 -2.64 2.03 -6.03
N GLU A 19 -2.28 2.26 -7.29
CA GLU A 19 -2.59 1.37 -8.40
C GLU A 19 -1.32 1.18 -9.24
N GLN A 20 -1.02 -0.07 -9.62
CA GLN A 20 0.17 -0.40 -10.40
C GLN A 20 0.14 0.26 -11.79
N GLY A 21 -1.04 0.33 -12.43
CA GLY A 21 -1.17 0.84 -13.79
C GLY A 21 -0.20 0.15 -14.76
N ASP A 22 0.59 0.97 -15.48
CA ASP A 22 1.64 0.54 -16.42
C ASP A 22 3.02 0.38 -15.76
N GLN A 23 3.14 0.63 -14.44
CA GLN A 23 4.42 0.51 -13.74
C GLN A 23 4.89 -0.95 -13.69
N SER A 24 6.22 -1.10 -13.66
CA SER A 24 6.84 -2.39 -13.40
C SER A 24 6.39 -2.92 -12.03
N LEU A 25 6.25 -4.25 -11.91
CA LEU A 25 5.91 -4.86 -10.64
C LEU A 25 6.95 -4.51 -9.56
N GLU A 26 8.23 -4.40 -9.94
CA GLU A 26 9.32 -4.04 -9.04
C GLU A 26 9.16 -2.62 -8.47
N ASP A 27 8.91 -1.62 -9.34
CA ASP A 27 8.71 -0.23 -8.91
C ASP A 27 7.47 -0.07 -8.05
N HIS A 28 6.37 -0.71 -8.44
CA HIS A 28 5.14 -0.72 -7.67
C HIS A 28 5.35 -1.31 -6.27
N THR A 29 6.05 -2.44 -6.18
CA THR A 29 6.33 -3.11 -4.91
C THR A 29 7.24 -2.26 -4.02
N ARG A 30 8.26 -1.61 -4.58
CA ARG A 30 9.12 -0.69 -3.82
C ARG A 30 8.32 0.46 -3.23
N LEU A 31 7.46 1.09 -4.03
CA LEU A 31 6.61 2.19 -3.58
C LEU A 31 5.61 1.74 -2.49
N PHE A 32 4.97 0.59 -2.70
CA PHE A 32 4.07 -0.02 -1.71
C PHE A 32 4.78 -0.24 -0.37
N LEU A 33 5.98 -0.84 -0.37
CA LEU A 33 6.72 -1.12 0.87
C LEU A 33 7.13 0.15 1.62
N VAL A 34 7.51 1.20 0.90
CA VAL A 34 7.80 2.51 1.52
C VAL A 34 6.55 3.03 2.23
N LEU A 35 5.42 3.07 1.54
CA LEU A 35 4.15 3.54 2.11
C LEU A 35 3.66 2.67 3.28
N ALA A 36 3.77 1.34 3.15
CA ALA A 36 3.38 0.38 4.17
C ALA A 36 4.15 0.60 5.49
N ASN A 37 5.46 0.86 5.39
CA ASN A 37 6.33 1.12 6.54
C ASN A 37 5.96 2.39 7.32
N HIS A 38 5.20 3.29 6.72
CA HIS A 38 4.67 4.49 7.37
C HIS A 38 3.29 4.29 8.01
N THR A 39 2.73 3.08 7.92
CA THR A 39 1.42 2.75 8.51
C THR A 39 1.55 1.73 9.63
N SER A 40 0.51 1.63 10.44
CA SER A 40 0.39 0.59 11.48
C SER A 40 -0.62 -0.50 11.09
N TYR A 41 -0.87 -0.70 9.79
CA TYR A 41 -1.77 -1.76 9.33
C TYR A 41 -1.20 -3.15 9.63
N PRO A 42 -2.04 -4.13 9.98
CA PRO A 42 -1.60 -5.51 10.10
C PRO A 42 -1.19 -6.06 8.72
N ASP A 43 -0.26 -7.02 8.70
CA ASP A 43 0.24 -7.64 7.47
C ASP A 43 -0.87 -8.16 6.56
N ASP A 44 -1.93 -8.76 7.13
CA ASP A 44 -3.07 -9.29 6.36
C ASP A 44 -3.82 -8.20 5.57
N ALA A 45 -3.97 -7.01 6.16
CA ALA A 45 -4.56 -5.85 5.47
C ALA A 45 -3.62 -5.30 4.39
N LEU A 46 -2.31 -5.26 4.67
CA LEU A 46 -1.30 -4.84 3.69
C LEU A 46 -1.26 -5.82 2.50
N CYS A 47 -1.33 -7.12 2.73
CA CYS A 47 -1.43 -8.13 1.67
C CYS A 47 -2.67 -7.88 0.80
N SER A 48 -3.82 -7.66 1.42
CA SER A 48 -5.07 -7.36 0.72
C SER A 48 -4.96 -6.08 -0.13
N PHE A 49 -4.36 -5.01 0.41
CA PHE A 49 -4.14 -3.77 -0.34
C PHE A 49 -3.17 -3.95 -1.49
N TYR A 50 -2.07 -4.67 -1.27
CA TYR A 50 -1.11 -4.97 -2.32
C TYR A 50 -1.78 -5.72 -3.47
N GLU A 51 -2.50 -6.81 -3.19
CA GLU A 51 -3.23 -7.56 -4.22
C GLU A 51 -4.29 -6.72 -4.94
N MET A 52 -4.99 -5.82 -4.23
CA MET A 52 -5.95 -4.87 -4.82
C MET A 52 -5.30 -3.84 -5.74
N SER A 53 -4.08 -3.43 -5.43
CA SER A 53 -3.33 -2.43 -6.20
C SER A 53 -2.68 -2.99 -7.48
N LEU A 54 -2.51 -4.31 -7.61
CA LEU A 54 -1.89 -4.93 -8.78
C LEU A 54 -2.79 -4.90 -10.02
N ASN A 55 -2.19 -4.75 -11.20
CA ASN A 55 -2.92 -4.85 -12.46
C ASN A 55 -3.32 -6.32 -12.77
N THR A 56 -4.26 -6.50 -13.69
CA THR A 56 -4.83 -7.82 -14.03
C THR A 56 -3.82 -8.78 -14.68
N THR A 57 -2.72 -8.27 -15.22
CA THR A 57 -1.64 -9.08 -15.82
C THR A 57 -0.79 -9.75 -14.75
N CYS A 58 -0.62 -9.10 -13.59
CA CYS A 58 0.16 -9.60 -12.46
C CYS A 58 -0.69 -10.39 -11.44
N ARG A 59 -2.02 -10.27 -11.50
CA ARG A 59 -2.93 -11.09 -10.71
C ARG A 59 -2.99 -12.51 -11.27
N VAL A 60 -2.69 -13.49 -10.42
CA VAL A 60 -2.94 -14.90 -10.74
C VAL A 60 -4.46 -15.11 -10.80
N PRO A 61 -5.00 -15.77 -11.83
CA PRO A 61 -6.44 -16.08 -11.91
C PRO A 61 -6.92 -17.03 -10.81
#